data_AF-A0A7V9L8Z8-F1
#
_entry.id   AF-A0A7V9L8Z8-F1
#
_cell.length_a   1.000
_cell.length_b   1.000
_cell.length_c   1.000
_cell.angle_alpha   90.00
_cell.angle_beta   90.00
_cell.angle_gamma   90.00
#
_symmetry.space_group_name_H-M   'P 1'
#
loop_
_entity.id
_entity.type
_entity.pdbx_description
1 polymer ?
#
loop_
_entity_poly.entity_id
_entity_poly.type
_entity_poly.pdbx_seq_one_letter_code
_entity_poly.pdbx_strand_id
1 'polypeptide(L)'
;MSSYSIVIACRRSPARLAGATCPIGSVVVTPPKELRLWDQHARTLRFHRDLSIVTFTSAQRWADFAIEYAALIAHAFDGVVAVEDEVLGEVEIDPEPSPLTDRELGLAWRTIDDRAQAALDDYDRAMRIIVGPLVSHRALGLPLSSSRPLD
;
A
#
# COMPACT_ATOMS: atom_id res chain seq x y z
N MET A 1 -8.70 12.81 -2.78
CA MET A 1 -7.36 12.19 -2.73
C MET A 1 -7.43 10.93 -3.58
N SER A 2 -6.53 10.76 -4.53
CA SER A 2 -6.50 9.56 -5.37
C SER A 2 -6.06 8.35 -4.55
N SER A 3 -6.80 7.25 -4.67
CA SER A 3 -6.45 5.94 -4.13
C SER A 3 -5.75 5.10 -5.19
N TYR A 4 -4.92 4.18 -4.74
CA TYR A 4 -4.22 3.20 -5.57
C TYR A 4 -4.59 1.80 -5.06
N SER A 5 -5.07 0.92 -5.95
CA SER A 5 -5.52 -0.43 -5.57
C SER A 5 -4.78 -1.52 -6.33
N ILE A 6 -4.30 -2.53 -5.59
CA ILE A 6 -3.63 -3.71 -6.14
C ILE A 6 -4.49 -4.93 -5.84
N VAL A 7 -4.67 -5.79 -6.83
CA VAL A 7 -5.39 -7.06 -6.72
C VAL A 7 -4.38 -8.20 -6.78
N ILE A 8 -4.47 -9.16 -5.86
CA ILE A 8 -3.63 -10.36 -5.87
C ILE A 8 -4.55 -11.58 -5.95
N ALA A 9 -4.37 -12.40 -6.97
CA ALA A 9 -5.07 -13.66 -7.14
C ALA A 9 -4.23 -14.82 -6.59
N CYS A 10 -4.61 -15.33 -5.43
CA CYS A 10 -3.86 -16.35 -4.69
C CYS A 10 -4.37 -17.77 -4.99
N ARG A 11 -3.46 -18.70 -5.30
CA ARG A 11 -3.77 -20.13 -5.44
C ARG A 11 -3.92 -20.84 -4.10
N ARG A 12 -3.20 -20.38 -3.08
CA ARG A 12 -3.36 -20.85 -1.69
C ARG A 12 -4.25 -19.90 -0.92
N SER A 13 -5.01 -20.44 0.03
CA SER A 13 -5.95 -19.65 0.84
C SER A 13 -5.24 -18.56 1.67
N PRO A 14 -5.55 -17.27 1.45
CA PRO A 14 -5.05 -16.16 2.24
C PRO A 14 -5.98 -15.82 3.41
N ALA A 15 -6.86 -16.74 3.84
CA ALA A 15 -7.85 -16.48 4.89
C ALA A 15 -7.25 -15.93 6.20
N ARG A 16 -5.98 -16.24 6.49
CA ARG A 16 -5.25 -15.67 7.65
C ARG A 16 -5.00 -14.17 7.57
N LEU A 17 -5.08 -13.57 6.39
CA LEU A 17 -5.01 -12.12 6.20
C LEU A 17 -6.36 -11.44 6.42
N ALA A 18 -7.44 -12.18 6.65
CA ALA A 18 -8.75 -11.58 6.90
C ALA A 18 -8.68 -10.73 8.18
N GLY A 19 -8.89 -9.42 8.03
CA GLY A 19 -8.77 -8.46 9.14
C GLY A 19 -7.35 -8.01 9.45
N ALA A 20 -6.35 -8.40 8.64
CA ALA A 20 -5.01 -7.83 8.75
C ALA A 20 -5.05 -6.32 8.48
N THR A 21 -4.44 -5.55 9.37
CA THR A 21 -4.30 -4.09 9.25
C THR A 21 -2.87 -3.75 8.92
N CYS A 22 -2.67 -2.75 8.06
CA CYS A 22 -1.36 -2.15 7.80
C CYS A 22 -1.49 -0.62 7.95
N PRO A 23 -0.42 0.10 8.31
CA PRO A 23 -0.51 1.53 8.65
C PRO A 23 -0.80 2.43 7.44
N ILE A 24 -0.52 1.97 6.23
CA ILE A 24 -0.62 2.76 5.00
C ILE A 24 -1.81 2.39 4.12
N GLY A 25 -2.58 1.36 4.46
CA GLY A 25 -3.63 0.85 3.59
C GLY A 25 -4.56 -0.16 4.25
N SER A 26 -5.42 -0.76 3.43
CA SER A 26 -6.40 -1.75 3.86
C SER A 26 -6.27 -3.01 3.02
N VAL A 27 -6.45 -4.17 3.69
CA VAL A 27 -6.41 -5.49 3.06
C VAL A 27 -7.80 -6.08 3.11
N VAL A 28 -8.34 -6.45 1.95
CA VAL A 28 -9.63 -7.13 1.83
C VAL A 28 -9.41 -8.50 1.20
N VAL A 29 -9.78 -9.54 1.93
CA VAL A 29 -9.78 -10.92 1.42
C VAL A 29 -11.19 -11.26 0.94
N THR A 30 -11.32 -11.56 -0.34
CA THR A 30 -12.57 -12.00 -0.96
C THR A 30 -12.63 -13.53 -1.00
N PRO A 31 -13.81 -14.14 -0.79
CA PRO A 31 -13.99 -15.59 -0.93
C PRO A 31 -13.51 -16.11 -2.29
N PRO A 32 -13.14 -17.41 -2.38
CA PRO A 32 -12.70 -18.02 -3.63
C PRO A 32 -13.73 -17.82 -4.75
N LYS A 33 -13.23 -17.47 -5.94
CA LYS A 33 -14.04 -17.30 -7.16
C LYS A 33 -13.30 -17.93 -8.35
N GLU A 34 -14.06 -18.26 -9.39
CA GLU A 34 -13.50 -18.65 -10.68
C GLU A 34 -13.06 -17.41 -11.45
N LEU A 35 -11.83 -17.41 -11.96
CA LEU A 35 -11.22 -16.29 -12.67
C LEU A 35 -10.62 -16.73 -13.99
N ARG A 36 -10.60 -15.80 -14.94
CA ARG A 36 -9.90 -15.95 -16.22
C ARG A 36 -8.65 -15.09 -16.17
N LEU A 37 -7.48 -15.73 -16.17
CA LEU A 37 -6.20 -15.05 -16.17
C LEU A 37 -5.55 -15.19 -17.55
N TRP A 38 -4.89 -14.12 -18.00
CA TRP A 38 -4.07 -14.17 -19.21
C TRP A 38 -2.73 -14.84 -18.87
N ASP A 39 -2.47 -15.99 -19.48
CA ASP A 39 -1.16 -16.64 -19.45
C ASP A 39 -0.30 -16.02 -20.56
N GLN A 40 0.69 -15.23 -20.16
CA GLN A 40 1.58 -14.55 -21.10
C GLN A 40 2.56 -15.51 -21.81
N HIS A 41 2.91 -16.64 -21.19
CA HIS A 41 3.77 -17.66 -21.78
C HIS A 41 3.03 -18.43 -22.88
N ALA A 42 1.80 -18.85 -22.60
CA ALA A 42 0.97 -19.57 -23.57
C ALA A 42 0.19 -18.64 -24.51
N ARG A 43 0.21 -17.32 -24.27
CA ARG A 43 -0.60 -16.30 -24.96
C ARG A 43 -2.08 -16.68 -25.05
N THR A 44 -2.62 -17.20 -23.95
CA THR A 44 -4.01 -17.69 -23.88
C THR A 44 -4.67 -17.30 -22.57
N LEU A 45 -6.00 -17.16 -22.58
CA LEU A 45 -6.78 -17.05 -21.35
C LEU A 45 -6.95 -18.44 -20.73
N ARG A 46 -6.47 -18.61 -19.50
CA ARG A 46 -6.68 -19.82 -18.70
C ARG A 46 -7.73 -19.57 -17.62
N PHE A 47 -8.57 -20.58 -17.42
CA PHE A 47 -9.52 -20.59 -16.31
C PHE A 47 -8.83 -21.16 -15.08
N HIS A 48 -8.90 -20.41 -13.99
CA HIS A 48 -8.44 -20.84 -12.69
C HIS A 48 -9.63 -20.88 -11.74
N ARG A 49 -9.84 -22.03 -11.12
CA ARG A 49 -10.87 -22.24 -10.11
C ARG A 49 -10.29 -22.02 -8.72
N ASP A 50 -11.17 -21.69 -7.79
CA ASP A 50 -10.88 -21.60 -6.36
C ASP A 50 -9.76 -20.59 -6.01
N LEU A 51 -9.59 -19.55 -6.82
CA LEU A 51 -8.65 -18.47 -6.53
C LEU A 51 -9.25 -17.51 -5.51
N SER A 52 -8.51 -17.27 -4.44
CA SER A 52 -8.87 -16.24 -3.47
C SER A 52 -8.29 -14.89 -3.91
N ILE A 53 -9.08 -13.83 -3.80
CA ILE A 53 -8.61 -12.49 -4.15
C ILE A 53 -8.26 -11.71 -2.90
N VAL A 54 -7.08 -11.11 -2.90
CA VAL A 54 -6.69 -10.10 -1.93
C VAL A 54 -6.65 -8.76 -2.64
N THR A 55 -7.34 -7.76 -2.11
CA THR A 55 -7.24 -6.38 -2.60
C THR A 55 -6.53 -5.54 -1.54
N PHE A 56 -5.48 -4.86 -1.96
CA PHE A 56 -4.75 -3.89 -1.16
C PHE A 56 -5.05 -2.48 -1.67
N THR A 57 -5.61 -1.62 -0.83
CA THR A 57 -5.93 -0.23 -1.19
C THR A 57 -5.18 0.74 -0.30
N SER A 58 -4.50 1.71 -0.91
CA SER A 58 -3.67 2.71 -0.24
C SER A 58 -3.80 4.10 -0.88
N ALA A 59 -3.37 5.15 -0.19
CA ALA A 59 -3.23 6.47 -0.80
C ALA A 59 -2.06 6.46 -1.80
N GLN A 60 -2.21 7.14 -2.94
CA GLN A 60 -1.23 7.09 -4.04
C GLN A 60 0.21 7.47 -3.63
N ARG A 61 0.38 8.36 -2.64
CA ARG A 61 1.69 8.74 -2.09
C ARG A 61 2.45 7.59 -1.42
N TRP A 62 1.79 6.48 -1.12
CA TRP A 62 2.34 5.28 -0.49
C TRP A 62 2.36 4.08 -1.44
N ALA A 63 2.36 4.33 -2.75
CA ALA A 63 2.31 3.27 -3.77
C ALA A 63 3.47 2.26 -3.65
N ASP A 64 4.69 2.72 -3.37
CA ASP A 64 5.86 1.84 -3.24
C ASP A 64 5.68 0.79 -2.15
N PHE A 65 5.23 1.22 -0.96
CA PHE A 65 4.92 0.31 0.14
C PHE A 65 3.73 -0.61 -0.20
N ALA A 66 2.71 -0.11 -0.89
CA ALA A 66 1.59 -0.94 -1.35
C ALA A 66 2.06 -2.09 -2.25
N ILE A 67 3.00 -1.80 -3.16
CA ILE A 67 3.62 -2.80 -4.04
C ILE A 67 4.42 -3.82 -3.22
N GLU A 68 5.18 -3.39 -2.20
CA GLU A 68 5.91 -4.30 -1.32
C GLU A 68 4.97 -5.26 -0.56
N TYR A 69 3.87 -4.76 0.02
CA TYR A 69 2.86 -5.62 0.66
C TYR A 69 2.25 -6.60 -0.35
N ALA A 70 1.88 -6.14 -1.53
CA ALA A 70 1.28 -6.98 -2.56
C ALA A 70 2.24 -8.10 -3.01
N ALA A 71 3.53 -7.78 -3.21
CA ALA A 71 4.56 -8.75 -3.57
C ALA A 71 4.75 -9.81 -2.46
N LEU A 72 4.78 -9.38 -1.19
CA LEU A 72 4.84 -10.30 -0.05
C LEU A 72 3.65 -11.26 -0.02
N ILE A 73 2.42 -10.75 -0.23
CA ILE A 73 1.20 -11.55 -0.26
C ILE A 73 1.26 -12.54 -1.43
N ALA A 74 1.60 -12.08 -2.63
CA ALA A 74 1.72 -12.92 -3.81
C ALA A 74 2.72 -14.06 -3.56
N HIS A 75 3.89 -13.75 -3.02
CA HIS A 75 4.89 -14.76 -2.72
C HIS A 75 4.45 -15.76 -1.64
N ALA A 76 3.84 -15.30 -0.54
CA ALA A 76 3.43 -16.16 0.57
C ALA A 76 2.28 -17.12 0.23
N PHE A 77 1.45 -16.78 -0.76
CA PHE A 77 0.22 -17.54 -1.09
C PHE A 77 0.19 -18.09 -2.52
N ASP A 78 1.34 -18.18 -3.19
CA ASP A 78 1.44 -18.60 -4.59
C ASP A 78 0.42 -17.84 -5.45
N GLY A 79 0.52 -16.50 -5.37
CA GLY A 79 -0.40 -15.56 -5.97
C GLY A 79 0.21 -14.79 -7.13
N VAL A 80 -0.66 -14.32 -8.02
CA VAL A 80 -0.30 -13.45 -9.14
C VAL A 80 -0.85 -12.06 -8.86
N VAL A 81 -0.04 -11.02 -9.05
CA VAL A 81 -0.44 -9.62 -8.87
C VAL A 81 -1.07 -9.07 -10.16
N ALA A 82 -2.20 -8.38 -10.04
CA ALA A 82 -2.90 -7.65 -11.08
C ALA A 82 -3.27 -6.24 -10.56
N VAL A 83 -3.27 -5.22 -11.40
CA VAL A 83 -3.55 -3.83 -10.97
C VAL A 83 -4.56 -3.19 -11.92
N GLU A 84 -5.70 -2.74 -11.39
CA GLU A 84 -6.64 -1.83 -12.08
C GLU A 84 -6.95 -2.14 -13.55
N ASP A 85 -7.57 -3.30 -13.83
CA ASP A 85 -8.06 -3.72 -15.16
C ASP A 85 -7.02 -3.80 -16.30
N GLU A 86 -5.74 -3.53 -16.02
CA GLU A 86 -4.58 -3.88 -16.84
C GLU A 86 -3.75 -4.95 -16.12
N VAL A 87 -3.43 -6.04 -16.82
CA VAL A 87 -2.36 -6.93 -16.37
C VAL A 87 -1.07 -6.12 -16.55
N LEU A 88 -0.56 -5.46 -15.50
CA LEU A 88 0.67 -4.64 -15.53
C LEU A 88 1.97 -5.45 -15.78
N GLY A 89 1.86 -6.66 -16.34
CA GLY A 89 2.91 -7.65 -16.38
C GLY A 89 2.89 -8.51 -15.11
N GLU A 90 3.34 -9.75 -15.26
CA GLU A 90 3.83 -10.50 -14.10
C GLU A 90 4.88 -9.59 -13.43
N VAL A 91 4.66 -9.20 -12.17
CA VAL A 91 5.83 -9.00 -11.32
C VAL A 91 6.54 -10.34 -11.45
N GLU A 92 7.72 -10.36 -12.07
CA GLU A 92 8.62 -11.52 -12.12
C GLU A 92 8.99 -11.83 -10.68
N ILE A 93 8.06 -12.48 -9.98
CA ILE A 93 8.36 -13.28 -8.81
C ILE A 93 9.14 -14.42 -9.45
N ASP A 94 10.45 -14.38 -9.21
CA ASP A 94 11.39 -15.46 -9.50
C ASP A 94 10.66 -16.81 -9.42
N PRO A 95 10.77 -17.73 -10.40
CA PRO A 95 10.03 -19.00 -10.36
C PRO A 95 10.45 -19.95 -9.22
N GLU A 96 11.51 -19.62 -8.47
CA GLU A 96 12.13 -20.50 -7.47
C GLU A 96 11.82 -20.28 -5.96
N PRO A 97 11.16 -19.24 -5.46
CA PRO A 97 10.99 -19.12 -4.03
C PRO A 97 9.72 -19.90 -3.66
N SER A 98 9.95 -20.99 -2.94
CA SER A 98 8.88 -21.71 -2.25
C SER A 98 8.07 -20.73 -1.40
N PRO A 99 6.74 -20.88 -1.29
CA PRO A 99 5.93 -19.99 -0.48
C PRO A 99 6.46 -19.88 0.96
N LEU A 100 6.46 -18.67 1.51
CA LEU A 100 6.96 -18.41 2.86
C LEU A 100 6.27 -19.28 3.92
N THR A 101 7.07 -19.78 4.86
CA THR A 101 6.57 -20.34 6.12
C THR A 101 5.90 -19.26 6.96
N ASP A 102 5.10 -19.66 7.96
CA ASP A 102 4.39 -18.73 8.85
C ASP A 102 5.34 -17.80 9.60
N ARG A 103 6.50 -18.33 10.00
CA ARG A 103 7.54 -17.54 10.67
C ARG A 103 8.14 -16.50 9.73
N GLU A 104 8.46 -16.90 8.51
CA GLU A 104 9.05 -16.00 7.52
C GLU A 104 8.06 -14.91 7.10
N LEU A 105 6.80 -15.27 6.88
CA LEU A 105 5.75 -14.29 6.61
C LEU A 105 5.62 -13.30 7.77
N GLY A 106 5.56 -13.77 9.01
CA GLY A 106 5.44 -12.90 10.19
C GLY A 106 6.65 -11.97 10.37
N LEU A 107 7.85 -12.41 9.98
CA LEU A 107 9.04 -11.56 9.97
C LEU A 107 9.01 -10.52 8.85
N ALA A 108 8.72 -10.95 7.62
CA ALA A 108 8.65 -10.07 6.46
C ALA A 108 7.56 -8.99 6.63
N TRP A 109 6.38 -9.37 7.13
CA TRP A 109 5.28 -8.44 7.36
C TRP A 109 5.66 -7.33 8.35
N ARG A 110 6.25 -7.70 9.51
CA ARG A 110 6.70 -6.72 10.51
C ARG A 110 7.77 -5.77 9.96
N THR A 111 8.70 -6.27 9.15
CA THR A 111 9.73 -5.43 8.52
C THR A 111 9.12 -4.34 7.63
N ILE A 112 8.07 -4.68 6.87
CA ILE A 112 7.37 -3.68 6.03
C ILE A 112 6.60 -2.70 6.91
N ASP A 113 5.87 -3.19 7.94
CA ASP A 113 5.15 -2.33 8.90
C ASP A 113 6.07 -1.32 9.58
N ASP A 114 7.24 -1.73 10.08
CA ASP A 114 8.20 -0.87 10.76
C ASP A 114 8.74 0.23 9.83
N ARG A 115 9.06 -0.12 8.57
CA ARG A 115 9.51 0.85 7.55
C ARG A 115 8.42 1.84 7.19
N ALA A 116 7.18 1.36 7.03
CA ALA A 116 6.04 2.20 6.73
C ALA A 116 5.74 3.19 7.87
N GLN A 117 5.83 2.73 9.13
CA GLN A 117 5.64 3.59 10.29
C GLN A 117 6.72 4.67 10.40
N ALA A 118 8.00 4.30 10.19
CA ALA A 118 9.09 5.28 10.18
C ALA A 118 8.88 6.37 9.10
N ALA A 119 8.45 5.97 7.90
CA ALA A 119 8.15 6.92 6.82
C ALA A 119 6.96 7.84 7.14
N LEU A 120 5.94 7.33 7.84
CA LEU A 120 4.81 8.14 8.31
C LEU A 120 5.26 9.17 9.35
N ASP A 121 6.07 8.75 10.33
CA ASP A 121 6.58 9.64 11.39
C ASP A 121 7.46 10.76 10.82
N ASP A 122 8.31 10.44 9.83
CA ASP A 122 9.15 11.41 9.14
C ASP A 122 8.32 12.39 8.29
N TYR A 123 7.27 11.90 7.61
CA TYR A 123 6.34 12.75 6.87
C TYR A 123 5.61 13.72 7.81
N ASP A 124 5.08 13.23 8.92
CA ASP A 124 4.40 14.06 9.91
C ASP A 124 5.34 15.11 10.52
N ARG A 125 6.60 14.74 10.78
CA ARG A 125 7.64 15.67 11.23
C ARG A 125 7.91 16.74 10.19
N ALA A 126 8.09 16.38 8.93
CA ALA A 126 8.33 17.32 7.83
C ALA A 126 7.14 18.28 7.64
N MET A 127 5.91 17.77 7.69
CA MET A 127 4.70 18.58 7.54
C MET A 127 4.50 19.56 8.71
N ARG A 128 4.87 19.18 9.94
CA ARG A 128 4.86 20.12 11.09
C ARG A 128 5.85 21.26 10.91
N ILE A 129 7.02 21.01 10.31
CA ILE A 129 8.03 22.04 10.04
C ILE A 129 7.57 23.00 8.93
N ILE A 130 6.86 22.49 7.91
CA ILE A 130 6.38 23.29 6.78
C ILE A 130 5.14 24.12 7.15
N VAL A 131 4.22 23.57 7.95
CA VAL A 131 2.95 24.24 8.33
C VAL A 131 3.09 25.05 9.63
N GLY A 132 4.04 24.69 10.50
CA GLY A 132 4.32 25.36 11.77
C GLY A 132 4.63 26.87 11.71
N PRO A 133 5.28 27.43 10.67
CA PRO A 133 5.54 28.87 10.60
C PRO A 133 4.32 29.67 10.11
N LEU A 134 3.35 29.03 9.42
CA LEU A 134 2.21 29.73 8.81
C LEU A 134 1.11 30.10 9.80
N VAL A 135 1.06 29.45 10.97
CA VAL A 135 0.09 29.79 12.04
C VAL A 135 0.67 30.80 13.04
N SER A 136 1.99 31.03 13.03
CA SER A 136 2.69 31.89 14.01
C SER A 136 2.93 33.35 13.54
N HIS A 137 2.21 33.82 12.51
CA HIS A 137 2.25 35.23 12.09
C HIS A 137 0.94 36.01 12.32
N ARG A 138 -0.06 35.40 12.96
CA ARG A 138 -1.28 36.13 13.40
C ARG A 138 -1.29 36.53 14.88
N ALA A 139 -0.22 36.23 15.62
CA ALA A 139 -0.11 36.47 17.06
C ALA A 139 0.99 37.47 17.47
N LEU A 140 1.54 38.25 16.53
CA LEU A 140 2.33 39.43 16.88
C LEU A 140 1.49 40.67 16.59
N GLY A 141 0.70 41.05 17.60
CA GLY A 141 0.08 42.36 17.69
C GLY A 141 1.18 43.42 17.63
N LEU A 142 1.47 43.90 16.43
CA LEU A 142 2.23 45.12 16.23
C LEU A 142 1.30 46.27 16.65
N PRO A 143 1.65 47.08 17.66
CA PRO A 143 0.91 48.29 17.93
C PRO A 143 1.04 49.20 16.71
N LEU A 144 -0.10 49.62 16.15
CA LEU A 144 -0.16 50.71 15.18
C LEU A 144 0.37 51.96 15.89
N SER A 145 1.63 52.28 15.65
CA SER A 145 2.26 53.51 16.09
C SER A 145 1.47 54.68 15.47
N SER A 146 0.75 55.41 16.31
CA SER A 146 -0.02 56.58 15.92
C SER A 146 0.92 57.69 15.49
N SER A 147 0.85 58.09 14.23
CA SER A 147 1.45 59.31 13.71
C SER A 147 1.01 60.52 14.55
N ARG A 148 1.97 61.31 15.03
CA ARG A 148 1.72 62.63 15.62
C ARG A 148 1.06 63.58 14.60
N PRO A 149 0.24 64.54 15.04
CA PRO A 149 -0.24 65.60 14.16
C PRO A 149 0.92 66.58 13.87
N LEU A 150 1.01 67.02 12.62
CA LEU A 150 1.79 68.20 12.24
C LEU A 150 0.98 69.44 12.65
N ASP A 151 1.62 70.33 13.40
CA ASP A 151 1.20 71.72 13.60
C ASP A 151 1.17 72.50 12.27
#